data_AF-A0AAW8L968-F1
#
_entry.id   AF-A0AAW8L968-F1
#
_cell.length_a   1.000
_cell.length_b   1.000
_cell.length_c   1.000
_cell.angle_alpha   90.00
_cell.angle_beta   90.00
_cell.angle_gamma   90.00
#
_symmetry.space_group_name_H-M   'P 1'
#
loop_
_entity.id
_entity.type
_entity.pdbx_description
1 polymer ?
#
loop_
_entity_poly.entity_id
_entity_poly.type
_entity_poly.pdbx_seq_one_letter_code
_entity_poly.pdbx_strand_id
1 'polypeptide(L)'
;SVHNKTNMYGLIAGFVEVGETLEEAVQREAFEEVGLKLKNIQYMSSQPWPFPSNLMVAFRAEYESGEIKLQEEEIADAQFFKIDQLP
;
A
#
# COMPACT_ATOMS: atom_id res chain seq x y z
N SER A 1 -16.27 0.80 -16.62
CA SER A 1 -15.59 -0.08 -15.66
C SER A 1 -14.49 -0.86 -16.36
N VAL A 2 -13.23 -0.48 -16.16
CA VAL A 2 -12.09 -1.23 -16.70
C VAL A 2 -11.81 -2.37 -15.72
N HIS A 3 -12.26 -3.57 -16.08
CA HIS A 3 -11.98 -4.80 -15.35
C HIS A 3 -10.59 -5.28 -15.77
N ASN A 4 -9.56 -5.01 -14.96
CA ASN A 4 -8.22 -5.53 -15.22
C ASN A 4 -8.19 -7.02 -14.87
N LYS A 5 -8.12 -7.88 -15.90
CA LYS A 5 -8.05 -9.34 -15.81
C LYS A 5 -6.64 -9.83 -15.50
N THR A 6 -6.07 -9.44 -14.37
CA THR A 6 -4.84 -10.04 -13.88
C THR A 6 -4.95 -10.28 -12.40
N ASN A 7 -4.95 -11.55 -11.99
CA ASN A 7 -4.95 -12.00 -10.60
C ASN A 7 -3.57 -11.74 -9.96
N MET A 8 -3.08 -10.51 -10.06
CA MET A 8 -1.77 -10.09 -9.56
C MET A 8 -1.97 -9.34 -8.25
N TYR A 9 -1.19 -9.72 -7.24
CA TYR A 9 -1.13 -8.99 -5.98
C TYR A 9 0.03 -8.00 -6.02
N GLY A 10 -0.25 -6.77 -5.62
CA GLY A 10 0.74 -5.71 -5.44
C GLY A 10 0.81 -5.30 -3.97
N LEU A 11 1.79 -4.46 -3.66
CA LEU A 11 1.81 -3.73 -2.39
C LEU A 11 0.86 -2.52 -2.48
N ILE A 12 0.33 -2.12 -1.34
CA ILE A 12 -0.42 -0.87 -1.16
C ILE A 12 0.49 0.30 -1.52
N ALA A 13 -0.02 1.24 -2.32
CA ALA A 13 0.74 2.39 -2.77
C ALA A 13 -0.20 3.53 -3.18
N GLY A 14 0.03 4.71 -2.62
CA GLY A 14 -0.68 5.92 -2.99
C GLY A 14 0.21 7.15 -3.01
N PHE A 15 -0.39 8.29 -3.32
CA PHE A 15 0.31 9.55 -3.41
C PHE A 15 0.43 10.21 -2.04
N VAL A 16 1.53 10.91 -1.81
CA VAL A 16 1.67 11.80 -0.65
C VAL A 16 0.81 13.05 -0.86
N GLU A 17 0.00 13.39 0.14
CA GLU A 17 -0.82 14.59 0.21
C GLU A 17 -0.03 15.80 0.71
N VAL A 18 -0.62 16.99 0.57
CA VAL A 18 0.02 18.23 1.02
C VAL A 18 -0.05 18.33 2.54
N GLY A 19 1.12 18.39 3.17
CA GLY A 19 1.24 18.60 4.62
C GLY A 19 1.39 17.33 5.44
N GLU A 20 1.43 16.16 4.81
CA GLU A 20 1.79 14.90 5.45
C GLU A 20 3.25 14.52 5.18
N THR A 21 3.82 13.77 6.11
CA THR A 21 5.09 13.05 5.97
C THR A 21 4.89 11.78 5.15
N LEU A 22 5.99 11.18 4.67
CA LEU A 22 5.90 9.92 3.93
C LEU A 22 5.38 8.79 4.82
N GLU A 23 5.72 8.80 6.11
CA GLU A 23 5.24 7.85 7.09
C GLU A 23 3.73 8.00 7.35
N GLU A 24 3.22 9.23 7.40
CA GLU A 24 1.78 9.51 7.51
C GLU A 24 1.03 9.04 6.25
N ALA A 25 1.59 9.26 5.06
CA ALA A 25 1.01 8.75 3.82
C ALA A 25 0.89 7.23 3.84
N VAL A 26 1.94 6.51 4.25
CA VAL A 26 1.91 5.03 4.39
C VAL A 26 0.83 4.58 5.37
N GLN A 27 0.70 5.27 6.50
CA GLN A 27 -0.32 4.95 7.51
C GLN A 27 -1.74 5.20 6.98
N ARG A 28 -1.95 6.33 6.29
CA ARG A 28 -3.24 6.72 5.72
C ARG A 28 -3.67 5.74 4.64
N GLU A 29 -2.83 5.50 3.64
CA GLU A 29 -3.13 4.59 2.53
C GLU A 29 -3.46 3.18 3.04
N ALA A 30 -2.65 2.63 3.95
CA ALA A 30 -2.93 1.30 4.52
C ALA A 30 -4.26 1.25 5.30
N PHE A 31 -4.67 2.35 5.91
CA PHE A 31 -5.94 2.42 6.63
C PHE A 31 -7.13 2.62 5.68
N GLU A 32 -6.99 3.45 4.65
CA GLU A 32 -8.04 3.74 3.67
C GLU A 32 -8.31 2.51 2.78
N GLU A 33 -7.25 1.91 2.23
CA GLU A 33 -7.35 0.83 1.25
C GLU A 33 -7.74 -0.51 1.89
N VAL A 34 -7.18 -0.84 3.06
CA VAL A 34 -7.33 -2.17 3.69
C VAL A 34 -7.72 -2.15 5.16
N GLY A 35 -7.95 -0.99 5.78
CA GLY A 35 -8.44 -0.89 7.17
C GLY A 35 -7.41 -1.26 8.24
N LEU A 36 -6.12 -1.34 7.89
CA LEU A 36 -5.07 -1.80 8.80
C LEU A 36 -4.29 -0.64 9.40
N LYS A 37 -3.91 -0.77 10.68
CA LYS A 37 -2.97 0.12 11.35
C LYS A 37 -1.59 -0.51 11.36
N LEU A 38 -0.59 0.31 11.05
CA LEU A 38 0.81 -0.07 11.01
C LEU A 38 1.60 0.56 12.16
N LYS A 39 2.75 -0.04 12.46
CA LYS A 39 3.77 0.51 13.36
C LYS A 39 5.16 0.24 12.78
N ASN A 40 6.18 0.87 13.36
CA ASN A 40 7.57 0.69 12.96
C ASN A 40 7.78 0.93 11.45
N ILE A 41 7.17 1.98 10.91
CA ILE A 41 7.31 2.38 9.51
C ILE A 41 8.75 2.86 9.28
N GLN A 42 9.47 2.17 8.40
CA GLN A 42 10.88 2.39 8.13
C GLN A 42 11.12 2.49 6.63
N TYR A 43 11.79 3.56 6.22
CA TYR A 43 12.23 3.72 4.84
C TYR A 43 13.13 2.54 4.41
N MET A 44 12.87 2.01 3.22
CA MET A 44 13.64 0.90 2.65
C MET A 44 14.43 1.33 1.40
N SER A 45 13.75 1.94 0.43
CA SER A 45 14.37 2.33 -0.85
C SER A 45 13.51 3.32 -1.61
N SER A 46 14.08 4.02 -2.58
CA SER A 46 13.34 4.81 -3.56
C SER A 46 13.67 4.37 -4.99
N GLN A 47 12.69 4.50 -5.87
CA GLN A 47 12.80 4.16 -7.29
C GLN A 47 12.13 5.26 -8.13
N PRO A 48 12.80 5.84 -9.14
CA PRO A 48 12.15 6.73 -10.06
C PRO A 48 11.13 5.95 -10.89
N TRP A 49 9.91 6.47 -11.00
CA TRP A 49 8.85 5.90 -11.82
C TRP A 49 8.55 6.83 -13.01
N PRO A 50 9.11 6.55 -14.20
CA PRO A 50 9.29 7.54 -15.26
C PRO A 50 8.02 8.01 -16.02
N PHE A 51 6.81 7.70 -15.56
CA PHE A 51 5.57 8.20 -16.14
C PHE A 51 4.53 8.48 -15.05
N PRO A 52 3.97 9.71 -14.91
CA PRO A 52 4.25 10.96 -15.61
C PRO A 52 5.46 11.77 -15.07
N SER A 53 5.99 11.44 -13.89
CA SER A 53 7.29 11.84 -13.29
C SER A 53 7.21 11.59 -11.78
N ASN A 54 6.99 10.33 -11.39
CA ASN A 54 6.73 9.99 -9.99
C ASN A 54 7.99 9.44 -9.32
N LEU A 55 8.08 9.61 -8.00
CA LEU A 55 9.06 8.95 -7.17
C LEU A 55 8.34 7.92 -6.30
N MET A 56 8.67 6.65 -6.47
CA MET A 56 8.19 5.59 -5.58
C MET A 56 9.11 5.52 -4.37
N VAL A 57 8.53 5.57 -3.17
CA VAL A 57 9.26 5.41 -1.92
C VAL A 57 8.71 4.18 -1.19
N ALA A 58 9.55 3.16 -1.03
CA ALA A 58 9.17 1.92 -0.39
C ALA A 58 9.47 1.98 1.11
N PHE A 59 8.48 1.57 1.90
CA PHE A 59 8.58 1.42 3.34
C PHE A 59 8.35 -0.03 3.75
N ARG A 60 9.02 -0.42 4.84
CA ARG A 60 8.69 -1.63 5.59
C ARG A 60 7.95 -1.21 6.86
N ALA A 61 6.88 -1.91 7.18
CA ALA A 61 6.11 -1.67 8.40
C ALA A 61 5.66 -3.00 9.02
N GLU A 62 5.22 -2.93 10.27
CA GLU A 62 4.66 -4.06 11.02
C GLU A 62 3.17 -3.85 11.24
N TYR A 63 2.40 -4.92 11.21
CA TYR A 63 0.99 -4.90 11.62
C TYR A 63 0.87 -4.50 13.09
N GLU A 64 0.01 -3.52 13.37
CA GLU A 64 -0.34 -3.12 14.73
C GLU A 64 -1.72 -3.66 15.13
N SER A 65 -2.75 -3.32 14.36
CA SER A 65 -4.15 -3.68 14.66
C SER A 65 -5.06 -3.46 13.44
N GLY A 66 -6.32 -3.90 13.54
CA GLY A 66 -7.34 -3.73 12.50
C GLY A 66 -7.74 -5.06 11.86
N GLU A 67 -8.83 -5.01 11.11
CA GLU A 67 -9.34 -6.12 10.30
C GLU A 67 -9.34 -5.67 8.84
N ILE A 68 -9.09 -6.59 7.91
CA ILE A 68 -9.08 -6.26 6.49
C ILE A 68 -10.46 -5.73 6.11
N LYS A 69 -10.49 -4.47 5.69
CA LYS A 69 -11.68 -3.81 5.18
C LYS A 69 -11.29 -3.11 3.89
N LEU A 70 -11.77 -3.64 2.77
CA LEU A 70 -11.41 -3.14 1.45
C LEU A 70 -12.16 -1.85 1.13
N GLN A 71 -11.45 -0.92 0.49
CA GLN A 71 -12.08 0.12 -0.31
C GLN A 71 -12.43 -0.46 -1.68
N GLU A 72 -13.69 -0.91 -1.84
CA GLU A 72 -14.16 -1.63 -3.03
C GLU A 72 -14.01 -0.86 -4.36
N GLU A 73 -13.82 0.46 -4.29
CA GLU A 73 -13.60 1.32 -5.47
C GLU A 73 -12.16 1.21 -6.01
N GLU A 74 -11.20 0.81 -5.18
CA GLU A 74 -9.76 0.77 -5.52
C GLU A 74 -9.17 -0.65 -5.47
N ILE A 75 -9.59 -1.46 -4.50
CA ILE A 75 -9.05 -2.80 -4.27
C ILE A 75 -10.11 -3.88 -4.48
N ALA A 76 -9.78 -4.86 -5.31
CA ALA A 76 -10.62 -6.03 -5.54
C ALA A 76 -10.44 -7.13 -4.49
N ASP A 77 -9.24 -7.27 -3.92
CA ASP A 77 -8.91 -8.27 -2.91
C ASP A 77 -7.67 -7.86 -2.09
N ALA A 78 -7.65 -8.19 -0.80
CA ALA A 78 -6.47 -8.05 0.05
C ALA A 78 -6.34 -9.23 1.01
N GLN A 79 -5.14 -9.78 1.11
CA GLN A 79 -4.87 -10.96 1.90
C GLN A 79 -3.48 -10.91 2.54
N PHE A 80 -3.37 -11.50 3.73
CA PHE A 80 -2.07 -11.78 4.33
C PHE A 80 -1.45 -13.03 3.69
N PHE A 81 -0.29 -12.86 3.07
CA PHE A 81 0.50 -13.96 2.53
C PHE A 81 1.68 -14.27 3.44
N LYS A 82 1.99 -15.56 3.57
CA LYS A 82 3.29 -15.97 4.12
C LYS A 82 4.35 -15.81 3.05
N ILE A 83 5.58 -15.54 3.46
CA ILE A 83 6.71 -15.29 2.55
C ILE A 83 7.01 -16.50 1.63
N ASP A 84 6.73 -17.71 2.10
CA ASP A 84 6.87 -18.97 1.36
C ASP A 84 5.63 -19.33 0.52
N GLN A 85 4.59 -18.50 0.56
CA GLN A 85 3.30 -18.70 -0.11
C GLN A 85 2.86 -17.42 -0.84
N LEU A 86 3.82 -16.69 -1.43
CA LEU A 86 3.51 -15.57 -2.32
C LEU A 86 2.92 -16.11 -3.64
N PRO A 87 1.88 -15.44 -4.19
CA PRO A 87 1.22 -15.84 -5.42
C PRO A 87 2.07 -15.64 -6.68
#